data_AF-A0A7C3EFN5-F1
#
_entry.id   AF-A0A7C3EFN5-F1
#
_cell.length_a   1.000
_cell.length_b   1.000
_cell.length_c   1.000
_cell.angle_alpha   90.00
_cell.angle_beta   90.00
_cell.angle_gamma   90.00
#
_symmetry.space_group_name_H-M   'P 1'
#
loop_
_entity.id
_entity.type
_entity.pdbx_description
1 polymer ?
#
loop_
_entity_poly.entity_id
_entity_poly.type
_entity_poly.pdbx_seq_one_letter_code
_entity_poly.pdbx_strand_id
1 'polypeptide(L)'
;MDIQKRVQLGEKKYEGAVNVDYYQQLSLSNEKKPLIEYDIRNVLDVSDVFYNERQQCESYRIYGRIEYLSLLNGLKNTYNNLIDFFSPQKSNSKNIFNSFDWYLLINSTGYTSLGSNRYVRNYKVISKLNDIDIYKSGFSVNIYNEQQYAFNFKTEINVGGLLDALHFPITEVYLYPVYKIDEVKPELMQRLTFPSGIKTLFTYDSLNGYNIGDIIYGDYIEYDSDNYRYYVISAQTYFITCPYNNNTKQLVFKYNPFYKIPLNVFSNEVEQVNISGTSYEDIVRIPYYAIPSSANDGNYVWRDILPKGFSDPINGQGVNFPFVNQKHYVFNSYLLSIIPDLNHENTAQVFSQIKYKDNQKLYSSTNTLSNLSKLC
;
A
#
# COMPACT_ATOMS: atom_id res chain seq x y z
N MET A 1 5.09 54.31 18.05
CA MET A 1 4.94 54.02 16.61
C MET A 1 4.03 52.82 16.54
N ASP A 2 2.73 53.04 16.32
CA ASP A 2 1.74 51.97 16.24
C ASP A 2 1.92 51.21 14.93
N ILE A 3 2.34 49.95 15.04
CA ILE A 3 2.39 49.05 13.90
C ILE A 3 1.20 48.10 14.07
N GLN A 4 0.19 48.27 13.20
CA GLN A 4 -0.88 47.30 13.03
C GLN A 4 -0.27 45.93 12.71
N LYS A 5 -0.37 44.99 13.65
CA LYS A 5 0.01 43.60 13.40
C LYS A 5 -1.20 42.82 12.92
N ARG A 6 -0.95 42.09 11.84
CA ARG A 6 -1.90 41.26 11.09
C ARG A 6 -2.44 40.16 11.99
N VAL A 7 -3.76 40.00 12.03
CA VAL A 7 -4.42 38.82 12.59
C VAL A 7 -3.83 37.60 11.89
N GLN A 8 -3.11 36.74 12.61
CA GLN A 8 -2.86 35.39 12.14
C GLN A 8 -4.20 34.66 12.28
N LEU A 9 -4.90 34.49 11.17
CA LEU A 9 -5.99 33.53 11.08
C LEU A 9 -5.47 32.21 11.64
N GLY A 10 -6.24 31.54 12.50
CA GLY A 10 -5.92 30.17 12.87
C GLY A 10 -5.83 29.38 11.56
N GLU A 11 -4.62 29.11 11.10
CA GLU A 11 -4.36 28.26 9.94
C GLU A 11 -4.78 26.84 10.35
N LYS A 12 -6.10 26.61 10.32
CA LYS A 12 -6.80 25.34 10.45
C LYS A 12 -6.06 24.29 11.29
N LYS A 13 -5.97 24.52 12.61
CA LYS A 13 -5.43 23.49 13.53
C LYS A 13 -6.35 22.27 13.65
N TYR A 14 -7.67 22.42 13.52
CA TYR A 14 -8.66 21.34 13.42
C TYR A 14 -10.02 21.91 12.91
N GLU A 15 -10.96 21.04 12.54
CA GLU A 15 -12.31 21.44 12.10
C GLU A 15 -13.10 22.08 13.25
N GLY A 16 -13.35 23.40 13.16
CA GLY A 16 -14.07 24.16 14.20
C GLY A 16 -13.20 25.02 15.13
N ALA A 17 -11.90 25.13 14.87
CA ALA A 17 -11.02 26.01 15.66
C ALA A 17 -11.48 27.48 15.60
N VAL A 18 -11.75 28.08 16.76
CA VAL A 18 -12.05 29.51 16.92
C VAL A 18 -10.77 30.33 16.93
N ASN A 19 -10.81 31.51 16.30
CA ASN A 19 -9.70 32.46 16.32
C ASN A 19 -9.52 32.97 17.75
N VAL A 20 -8.28 32.89 18.27
CA VAL A 20 -7.90 33.43 19.58
C VAL A 20 -6.85 34.52 19.39
N ASP A 21 -7.09 35.67 20.01
CA ASP A 21 -6.15 36.80 20.01
C ASP A 21 -4.97 36.49 20.93
N TYR A 22 -3.75 36.52 20.38
CA TYR A 22 -2.52 36.32 21.12
C TYR A 22 -1.92 37.66 21.56
N TYR A 23 -1.86 37.88 22.88
CA TYR A 23 -1.20 39.04 23.47
C TYR A 23 0.21 38.66 23.94
N GLN A 24 1.21 38.87 23.08
CA GLN A 24 2.60 38.72 23.48
C GLN A 24 3.06 39.95 24.25
N GLN A 25 3.38 39.78 25.54
CA GLN A 25 4.02 40.83 26.33
C GLN A 25 5.49 40.93 25.89
N LEU A 26 5.79 41.85 24.97
CA LEU A 26 7.15 42.16 24.55
C LEU A 26 7.89 42.84 25.71
N SER A 27 8.65 42.06 26.48
CA SER A 27 9.68 42.62 27.35
C SER A 27 10.79 43.19 26.46
N LEU A 28 10.93 44.52 26.45
CA LEU A 28 12.08 45.22 25.86
C LEU A 28 13.28 45.09 26.81
N SER A 29 13.71 43.85 27.10
CA SER A 29 15.04 43.64 27.67
C SER A 29 16.06 43.86 26.55
N ASN A 30 16.87 44.90 26.70
CA ASN A 30 18.03 45.13 25.85
C ASN A 30 19.08 44.05 26.20
N GLU A 31 18.87 42.82 25.74
CA GLU A 31 19.92 41.80 25.75
C GLU A 31 20.99 42.24 24.76
N LYS A 32 21.98 42.98 25.28
CA LYS A 32 23.23 43.24 24.57
C LYS A 32 23.97 41.91 24.46
N LYS A 33 23.68 41.14 23.41
CA LYS A 33 24.58 40.06 22.97
C LYS A 33 25.82 40.73 22.37
N PRO A 34 27.03 40.46 22.89
CA PRO A 34 28.25 40.90 22.21
C PRO A 34 28.29 40.20 20.85
N LEU A 35 28.34 40.98 19.77
CA LEU A 35 28.71 40.46 18.46
C LEU A 35 30.21 40.12 18.53
N ILE A 36 30.50 38.83 18.67
CA ILE A 36 31.86 38.32 18.52
C ILE A 36 32.00 38.02 17.02
N GLU A 37 33.00 38.60 16.36
CA GLU A 37 33.27 38.43 14.91
C GLU A 37 33.64 36.99 14.49
N TYR A 38 33.49 36.02 15.40
CA TYR A 38 33.64 34.58 15.19
C TYR A 38 32.61 33.80 16.04
N ASP A 39 31.31 34.05 15.89
CA ASP A 39 30.29 33.18 16.48
C ASP A 39 30.14 31.88 15.66
N ILE A 40 31.14 31.01 15.82
CA ILE A 40 31.16 29.63 15.31
C ILE A 40 30.29 28.70 16.18
N ARG A 41 29.50 29.23 17.13
CA ARG A 41 28.78 28.44 18.16
C ARG A 41 27.35 28.09 17.79
N ASN A 42 26.86 28.48 16.62
CA ASN A 42 25.90 27.61 15.94
C ASN A 42 26.70 26.40 15.42
N VAL A 43 27.16 25.55 16.33
CA VAL A 43 27.46 24.15 16.01
C VAL A 43 26.10 23.59 15.64
N LEU A 44 25.74 23.77 14.37
CA LEU A 44 24.58 23.15 13.78
C LEU A 44 24.88 21.65 13.87
N ASP A 45 24.26 20.95 14.82
CA ASP A 45 24.43 19.51 14.89
C ASP A 45 23.84 18.96 13.59
N VAL A 46 24.74 18.50 12.72
CA VAL A 46 24.39 17.95 11.41
C VAL A 46 23.45 16.76 11.59
N SER A 47 23.55 16.06 12.71
CA SER A 47 22.67 14.94 13.08
C SER A 47 21.26 15.42 13.38
N ASP A 48 21.11 16.50 14.16
CA ASP A 48 19.80 17.06 14.49
C ASP A 48 19.14 17.67 13.25
N VAL A 49 19.92 18.36 12.42
CA VAL A 49 19.44 18.94 11.16
C VAL A 49 18.97 17.83 10.24
N PHE A 50 19.80 16.80 10.05
CA PHE A 50 19.44 15.62 9.27
C PHE A 50 18.19 14.93 9.82
N TYR A 51 18.09 14.77 11.15
CA TYR A 51 16.93 14.16 11.79
C TYR A 51 15.66 14.98 11.55
N ASN A 52 15.71 16.29 11.75
CA ASN A 52 14.58 17.19 11.51
C ASN A 52 14.15 17.19 10.04
N GLU A 53 15.10 17.31 9.11
CA GLU A 53 14.84 17.20 7.67
C GLU A 53 14.21 15.86 7.29
N ARG A 54 14.70 14.78 7.88
CA ARG A 54 14.18 13.43 7.68
C ARG A 54 12.73 13.31 8.17
N GLN A 55 12.43 13.83 9.35
CA GLN A 55 11.07 13.76 9.91
C GLN A 55 10.08 14.61 9.11
N GLN A 56 10.47 15.82 8.73
CA GLN A 56 9.62 16.77 7.98
C GLN A 56 9.43 16.40 6.52
N CYS A 57 10.31 15.59 5.93
CA CYS A 57 10.15 15.13 4.56
C CYS A 57 8.98 14.13 4.43
N GLU A 58 8.01 14.51 3.61
CA GLU A 58 6.82 13.73 3.24
C GLU A 58 6.85 13.29 1.76
N SER A 59 8.02 13.36 1.14
CA SER A 59 8.27 12.92 -0.24
C SER A 59 8.90 11.54 -0.29
N TYR A 60 8.29 10.64 -1.05
CA TYR A 60 8.66 9.23 -1.13
C TYR A 60 8.93 8.81 -2.57
N ARG A 61 9.95 7.98 -2.75
CA ARG A 61 10.25 7.29 -3.99
C ARG A 61 10.08 5.79 -3.79
N ILE A 62 9.23 5.19 -4.62
CA ILE A 62 8.82 3.79 -4.48
C ILE A 62 9.53 2.93 -5.53
N TYR A 63 10.16 1.88 -5.05
CA TYR A 63 10.78 0.86 -5.86
C TYR A 63 10.71 -0.48 -5.13
N GLY A 64 11.00 -1.57 -5.83
CA GLY A 64 10.85 -2.86 -5.22
C GLY A 64 11.07 -4.04 -6.13
N ARG A 65 10.73 -5.20 -5.59
CA ARG A 65 10.77 -6.48 -6.29
C ARG A 65 9.37 -7.07 -6.35
N ILE A 66 9.01 -7.64 -7.49
CA ILE A 66 7.79 -8.41 -7.69
C ILE A 66 8.19 -9.84 -8.04
N GLU A 67 7.73 -10.77 -7.20
CA GLU A 67 7.74 -12.19 -7.51
C GLU A 67 6.37 -12.57 -8.07
N TYR A 68 6.35 -12.93 -9.35
CA TYR A 68 5.13 -13.41 -10.01
C TYR A 68 5.01 -14.91 -9.78
N LEU A 69 3.96 -15.33 -9.07
CA LEU A 69 3.67 -16.73 -8.78
C LEU A 69 2.26 -17.02 -9.30
N SER A 70 2.18 -17.51 -10.53
CA SER A 70 0.88 -17.67 -11.18
C SER A 70 0.83 -18.91 -12.03
N LEU A 71 -0.23 -19.69 -11.82
CA LEU A 71 -0.61 -20.79 -12.69
C LEU A 71 -1.21 -20.32 -14.03
N LEU A 72 -1.41 -19.00 -14.20
CA LEU A 72 -1.71 -18.40 -15.50
C LEU A 72 -0.45 -18.25 -16.37
N ASN A 73 0.75 -18.40 -15.82
CA ASN A 73 1.95 -18.33 -16.64
C ASN A 73 2.01 -19.55 -17.56
N GLY A 74 1.76 -19.33 -18.85
CA GLY A 74 1.67 -20.39 -19.84
C GLY A 74 0.27 -20.75 -20.32
N LEU A 75 -0.67 -19.81 -20.32
CA LEU A 75 -2.02 -20.07 -20.83
C LEU A 75 -2.02 -20.66 -22.25
N LYS A 76 -2.40 -21.93 -22.39
CA LYS A 76 -2.60 -22.60 -23.69
C LYS A 76 -4.04 -22.42 -24.16
N ASN A 77 -4.26 -22.53 -25.47
CA ASN A 77 -5.62 -22.63 -26.03
C ASN A 77 -6.31 -23.92 -25.56
N THR A 78 -5.52 -24.94 -25.17
CA THR A 78 -5.98 -26.24 -24.72
C THR A 78 -5.15 -26.70 -23.53
N TYR A 79 -5.75 -26.71 -22.34
CA TYR A 79 -5.15 -27.37 -21.17
C TYR A 79 -5.65 -28.81 -21.17
N ASN A 80 -4.86 -29.69 -21.76
CA ASN A 80 -5.20 -31.10 -21.80
C ASN A 80 -4.65 -31.83 -20.56
N ASN A 81 -3.57 -31.29 -19.97
CA ASN A 81 -2.92 -31.87 -18.81
C ASN A 81 -2.69 -30.84 -17.70
N LEU A 82 -2.78 -31.30 -16.46
CA LEU A 82 -2.47 -30.49 -15.27
C LEU A 82 -1.04 -29.91 -15.30
N ILE A 83 -0.07 -30.65 -15.85
CA ILE A 83 1.34 -30.22 -15.92
C ILE A 83 1.52 -28.94 -16.74
N ASP A 84 0.56 -28.62 -17.61
CA ASP A 84 0.57 -27.40 -18.41
C ASP A 84 0.46 -26.13 -17.54
N PHE A 85 -0.12 -26.21 -16.33
CA PHE A 85 -0.22 -25.07 -15.39
C PHE A 85 1.07 -24.77 -14.61
N PHE A 86 1.99 -25.75 -14.55
CA PHE A 86 3.22 -25.63 -13.77
C PHE A 86 4.47 -25.49 -14.65
N SER A 87 4.31 -25.65 -15.96
CA SER A 87 5.43 -25.65 -16.91
C SER A 87 5.51 -24.29 -17.61
N PRO A 88 6.56 -23.48 -17.36
CA PRO A 88 6.70 -22.17 -17.98
C PRO A 88 6.73 -22.31 -19.51
N GLN A 89 5.82 -21.62 -20.19
CA GLN A 89 5.78 -21.62 -21.66
C GLN A 89 6.69 -20.51 -22.20
N LYS A 90 7.52 -20.85 -23.20
CA LYS A 90 8.47 -19.90 -23.82
C LYS A 90 7.85 -19.09 -24.97
N SER A 91 6.71 -19.51 -25.50
CA SER A 91 6.00 -18.86 -26.61
C SER A 91 4.55 -18.55 -26.25
N ASN A 92 4.07 -17.35 -26.59
CA ASN A 92 2.69 -16.88 -26.33
C ASN A 92 2.23 -17.04 -24.85
N SER A 93 3.16 -16.90 -23.90
CA SER A 93 2.88 -16.99 -22.48
C SER A 93 2.49 -15.64 -21.88
N LYS A 94 1.51 -15.69 -20.97
CA LYS A 94 1.14 -14.58 -20.10
C LYS A 94 2.26 -14.36 -19.07
N ASN A 95 2.97 -13.23 -19.19
CA ASN A 95 3.99 -12.76 -18.26
C ASN A 95 3.52 -11.46 -17.59
N ILE A 96 4.32 -10.95 -16.65
CA ILE A 96 3.97 -9.74 -15.89
C ILE A 96 3.66 -8.52 -16.78
N PHE A 97 4.30 -8.41 -17.94
CA PHE A 97 4.17 -7.25 -18.84
C PHE A 97 2.91 -7.28 -19.70
N ASN A 98 2.47 -8.47 -20.12
CA ASN A 98 1.28 -8.60 -20.96
C ASN A 98 0.01 -8.94 -20.16
N SER A 99 0.16 -9.34 -18.90
CA SER A 99 -0.96 -9.77 -18.05
C SER A 99 -1.44 -8.67 -17.12
N PHE A 100 -0.59 -7.70 -16.79
CA PHE A 100 -0.90 -6.69 -15.79
C PHE A 100 -0.48 -5.29 -16.23
N ASP A 101 -1.41 -4.36 -16.06
CA ASP A 101 -1.12 -2.94 -15.99
C ASP A 101 -0.98 -2.54 -14.52
N TRP A 102 -0.06 -1.65 -14.21
CA TRP A 102 0.32 -1.35 -12.82
C TRP A 102 0.07 0.11 -12.49
N TYR A 103 -0.58 0.33 -11.35
CA TYR A 103 -0.88 1.67 -10.85
C TYR A 103 -0.49 1.81 -9.38
N LEU A 104 -0.31 3.04 -8.94
CA LEU A 104 -0.26 3.43 -7.54
C LEU A 104 -1.56 4.10 -7.13
N LEU A 105 -2.02 3.71 -5.95
CA LEU A 105 -3.22 4.25 -5.34
C LEU A 105 -2.93 4.82 -3.96
N ILE A 106 -3.72 5.82 -3.57
CA ILE A 106 -3.85 6.32 -2.19
C ILE A 106 -5.27 6.09 -1.71
N ASN A 107 -5.51 6.12 -0.40
CA ASN A 107 -6.88 6.19 0.11
C ASN A 107 -7.54 7.49 -0.42
N SER A 108 -8.76 7.36 -0.95
CA SER A 108 -9.53 8.50 -1.43
C SER A 108 -10.09 9.30 -0.25
N THR A 109 -10.46 10.56 -0.52
CA THR A 109 -11.24 11.40 0.40
C THR A 109 -12.72 11.03 0.43
N GLY A 110 -13.19 10.17 -0.48
CA GLY A 110 -14.56 9.64 -0.50
C GLY A 110 -14.63 8.21 0.04
N TYR A 111 -15.80 7.81 0.55
CA TYR A 111 -16.09 6.44 0.97
C TYR A 111 -17.50 6.01 0.53
N THR A 112 -17.73 4.70 0.48
CA THR A 112 -19.08 4.16 0.26
C THR A 112 -19.62 3.64 1.60
N SER A 113 -20.57 4.37 2.20
CA SER A 113 -21.16 3.98 3.49
C SER A 113 -22.13 2.82 3.32
N LEU A 114 -22.01 1.82 4.20
CA LEU A 114 -22.93 0.68 4.27
C LEU A 114 -23.76 0.70 5.57
N GLY A 115 -23.63 1.76 6.38
CA GLY A 115 -24.28 1.90 7.69
C GLY A 115 -23.56 1.13 8.81
N SER A 116 -23.88 1.45 10.07
CA SER A 116 -23.28 0.80 11.26
C SER A 116 -21.74 0.82 11.29
N ASN A 117 -21.13 1.98 11.02
CA ASN A 117 -19.67 2.16 10.96
C ASN A 117 -18.94 1.26 9.97
N ARG A 118 -19.65 0.75 8.95
CA ARG A 118 -19.08 -0.10 7.91
C ARG A 118 -19.03 0.63 6.58
N TYR A 119 -17.92 0.44 5.88
CA TYR A 119 -17.58 1.20 4.68
C TYR A 119 -16.87 0.32 3.66
N VAL A 120 -17.05 0.63 2.38
CA VAL A 120 -16.12 0.17 1.34
C VAL A 120 -15.09 1.27 1.13
N ARG A 121 -13.82 0.91 1.26
CA ARG A 121 -12.71 1.83 1.02
C ARG A 121 -12.65 2.17 -0.46
N ASN A 122 -12.58 3.46 -0.76
CA ASN A 122 -12.32 3.94 -2.10
C ASN A 122 -10.86 4.38 -2.18
N TYR A 123 -10.20 4.00 -3.26
CA TYR A 123 -8.84 4.38 -3.58
C TYR A 123 -8.83 5.36 -4.74
N LYS A 124 -7.87 6.28 -4.75
CA LYS A 124 -7.66 7.25 -5.83
C LYS A 124 -6.37 6.91 -6.57
N VAL A 125 -6.45 6.84 -7.90
CA VAL A 125 -5.27 6.61 -8.76
C VAL A 125 -4.37 7.83 -8.78
N ILE A 126 -3.07 7.64 -8.54
CA ILE A 126 -2.06 8.73 -8.51
C ILE A 126 -0.95 8.58 -9.54
N SER A 127 -0.85 7.43 -10.22
CA SER A 127 0.13 7.21 -11.29
C SER A 127 -0.55 6.94 -12.62
N LYS A 128 0.14 7.28 -13.70
CA LYS A 128 -0.21 6.85 -15.07
C LYS A 128 0.47 5.52 -15.37
N LEU A 129 0.01 4.86 -16.44
CA LEU A 129 0.57 3.60 -16.91
C LEU A 129 2.08 3.67 -17.21
N ASN A 130 2.57 4.80 -17.72
CA ASN A 130 3.98 4.96 -18.12
C ASN A 130 4.92 5.37 -16.97
N ASP A 131 4.37 5.57 -15.77
CA ASP A 131 5.13 6.04 -14.60
C ASP A 131 5.90 4.92 -13.91
N ILE A 132 5.65 3.66 -14.28
CA ILE A 132 6.34 2.49 -13.74
C ILE A 132 7.30 1.89 -14.77
N ASP A 133 8.54 1.65 -14.35
CA ASP A 133 9.48 0.81 -15.09
C ASP A 133 9.55 -0.54 -14.42
N ILE A 134 9.22 -1.60 -15.16
CA ILE A 134 9.40 -2.99 -14.72
C ILE A 134 10.54 -3.60 -15.53
N TYR A 135 11.47 -4.28 -14.85
CA TYR A 135 12.61 -4.91 -15.48
C TYR A 135 12.97 -6.22 -14.77
N LYS A 136 13.78 -7.05 -15.42
CA LYS A 136 14.22 -8.33 -14.86
C LYS A 136 15.17 -8.08 -13.69
N SER A 137 14.92 -8.73 -12.55
CA SER A 137 15.76 -8.65 -11.36
C SER A 137 16.99 -9.56 -11.50
N GLY A 138 17.93 -9.19 -12.39
CA GLY A 138 19.17 -9.92 -12.62
C GLY A 138 18.94 -11.42 -12.90
N PHE A 139 19.70 -12.27 -12.20
CA PHE A 139 19.65 -13.74 -12.32
C PHE A 139 18.64 -14.41 -11.37
N SER A 140 17.80 -13.64 -10.67
CA SER A 140 16.87 -14.19 -9.69
C SER A 140 15.69 -14.91 -10.37
N VAL A 141 15.45 -16.15 -9.98
CA VAL A 141 14.32 -16.97 -10.42
C VAL A 141 13.47 -17.43 -9.24
N ASN A 142 12.17 -17.64 -9.48
CA ASN A 142 11.22 -18.15 -8.49
C ASN A 142 11.29 -19.69 -8.38
N ILE A 143 10.42 -20.26 -7.53
CA ILE A 143 10.34 -21.73 -7.32
C ILE A 143 9.94 -22.52 -8.57
N TYR A 144 9.33 -21.87 -9.56
CA TYR A 144 8.96 -22.46 -10.86
C TYR A 144 10.03 -22.20 -11.93
N ASN A 145 11.21 -21.73 -11.52
CA ASN A 145 12.32 -21.37 -12.39
C ASN A 145 11.97 -20.25 -13.40
N GLU A 146 11.07 -19.33 -13.00
CA GLU A 146 10.67 -18.16 -13.79
C GLU A 146 11.36 -16.90 -13.28
N GLN A 147 11.58 -15.94 -14.17
CA GLN A 147 12.26 -14.69 -13.87
C GLN A 147 11.52 -13.87 -12.78
N GLN A 148 12.25 -13.42 -11.75
CA GLN A 148 11.76 -12.39 -10.82
C GLN A 148 11.95 -10.98 -11.42
N TYR A 149 11.05 -10.06 -11.09
CA TYR A 149 11.03 -8.71 -11.63
C TYR A 149 11.29 -7.67 -10.56
N ALA A 150 11.86 -6.55 -10.95
CA ALA A 150 11.98 -5.35 -10.13
C ALA A 150 11.16 -4.23 -10.78
N PHE A 151 10.69 -3.31 -9.95
CA PHE A 151 9.94 -2.14 -10.41
C PHE A 151 10.47 -0.86 -9.78
N ASN A 152 10.33 0.24 -10.50
CA ASN A 152 10.68 1.58 -10.05
C ASN A 152 9.64 2.56 -10.57
N PHE A 153 9.05 3.35 -9.67
CA PHE A 153 8.19 4.46 -10.07
C PHE A 153 9.04 5.70 -10.36
N LYS A 154 8.77 6.33 -11.50
CA LYS A 154 9.39 7.60 -11.91
C LYS A 154 8.82 8.76 -11.12
N THR A 155 7.55 8.67 -10.74
CA THR A 155 6.86 9.70 -10.01
C THR A 155 7.20 9.67 -8.53
N GLU A 156 7.39 10.86 -7.98
CA GLU A 156 7.57 11.08 -6.57
C GLU A 156 6.22 11.35 -5.94
N ILE A 157 6.02 10.86 -4.72
CA ILE A 157 4.74 10.96 -4.04
C ILE A 157 4.92 11.85 -2.83
N ASN A 158 4.16 12.94 -2.78
CA ASN A 158 4.04 13.78 -1.61
C ASN A 158 2.70 13.48 -0.93
N VAL A 159 2.75 12.98 0.31
CA VAL A 159 1.57 12.64 1.11
C VAL A 159 1.24 13.70 2.17
N GLY A 160 1.98 14.81 2.17
CA GLY A 160 1.87 15.85 3.16
C GLY A 160 0.52 16.51 3.24
N GLY A 161 -0.04 16.56 4.45
CA GLY A 161 -1.36 17.15 4.71
C GLY A 161 -2.53 16.44 4.02
N LEU A 162 -2.30 15.31 3.34
CA LEU A 162 -3.37 14.53 2.73
C LEU A 162 -4.07 13.70 3.80
N LEU A 163 -5.38 13.83 3.85
CA LEU A 163 -6.26 13.02 4.69
C LEU A 163 -7.09 12.08 3.81
N ASP A 164 -7.38 10.90 4.33
CA ASP A 164 -8.37 10.01 3.76
C ASP A 164 -9.80 10.42 4.16
N ALA A 165 -10.77 9.67 3.65
CA ALA A 165 -12.18 9.91 3.88
C ALA A 165 -12.63 9.80 5.36
N LEU A 166 -11.81 9.17 6.21
CA LEU A 166 -12.04 8.97 7.64
C LEU A 166 -11.14 9.87 8.49
N HIS A 167 -10.55 10.92 7.88
CA HIS A 167 -9.63 11.87 8.50
C HIS A 167 -8.30 11.26 8.99
N PHE A 168 -7.91 10.09 8.47
CA PHE A 168 -6.55 9.59 8.68
C PHE A 168 -5.56 10.25 7.73
N PRO A 169 -4.38 10.66 8.21
CA PRO A 169 -3.31 11.05 7.30
C PRO A 169 -2.90 9.85 6.44
N ILE A 170 -2.54 10.11 5.19
CA ILE A 170 -2.10 9.07 4.25
C ILE A 170 -0.74 8.52 4.72
N THR A 171 -0.81 7.40 5.45
CA THR A 171 0.36 6.67 5.97
C THR A 171 0.72 5.47 5.11
N GLU A 172 -0.08 5.15 4.09
CA GLU A 172 0.08 3.98 3.24
C GLU A 172 -0.31 4.31 1.80
N VAL A 173 0.35 3.64 0.86
CA VAL A 173 0.02 3.66 -0.57
C VAL A 173 -0.11 2.22 -1.05
N TYR A 174 -0.74 2.02 -2.20
CA TYR A 174 -1.06 0.69 -2.69
C TYR A 174 -0.52 0.49 -4.10
N LEU A 175 0.20 -0.60 -4.30
CA LEU A 175 0.53 -1.11 -5.63
C LEU A 175 -0.67 -1.92 -6.15
N TYR A 176 -1.17 -1.53 -7.32
CA TYR A 176 -2.39 -2.05 -7.92
C TYR A 176 -2.13 -2.68 -9.29
N PRO A 177 -1.83 -3.99 -9.34
CA PRO A 177 -1.85 -4.78 -10.57
C PRO A 177 -3.29 -5.01 -11.05
N VAL A 178 -3.59 -4.55 -12.27
CA VAL A 178 -4.86 -4.76 -12.96
C VAL A 178 -4.67 -5.78 -14.05
N TYR A 179 -5.40 -6.89 -13.96
CA TYR A 179 -5.32 -7.94 -14.98
C TYR A 179 -5.88 -7.47 -16.33
N LYS A 180 -5.11 -7.70 -17.39
CA LYS A 180 -5.50 -7.47 -18.78
C LYS A 180 -6.09 -8.75 -19.35
N ILE A 181 -7.38 -8.73 -19.65
CA ILE A 181 -8.03 -9.82 -20.37
C ILE A 181 -7.40 -9.99 -21.75
N ASP A 182 -7.19 -11.24 -22.16
CA ASP A 182 -6.91 -11.55 -23.56
C ASP A 182 -8.22 -11.38 -24.37
N GLU A 183 -8.20 -10.62 -25.47
CA GLU A 183 -9.38 -10.51 -26.35
C GLU A 183 -9.48 -11.69 -27.33
N VAL A 184 -8.36 -12.37 -27.58
CA VAL A 184 -8.29 -13.51 -28.50
C VAL A 184 -8.81 -14.79 -27.82
N LYS A 185 -8.62 -14.90 -26.51
CA LYS A 185 -9.13 -16.02 -25.69
C LYS A 185 -10.27 -15.50 -24.81
N PRO A 186 -11.43 -16.18 -24.72
CA PRO A 186 -12.57 -15.68 -23.94
C PRO A 186 -12.29 -15.74 -22.43
N GLU A 187 -11.55 -14.76 -21.93
CA GLU A 187 -11.28 -14.54 -20.51
C GLU A 187 -12.33 -13.58 -19.94
N LEU A 188 -12.75 -13.83 -18.71
CA LEU A 188 -13.68 -12.95 -18.00
C LEU A 188 -13.09 -12.55 -16.67
N MET A 189 -13.31 -11.29 -16.30
CA MET A 189 -12.87 -10.75 -15.02
C MET A 189 -14.07 -10.37 -14.16
N GLN A 190 -14.06 -10.78 -12.90
CA GLN A 190 -15.09 -10.45 -11.92
C GLN A 190 -14.45 -9.94 -10.64
N ARG A 191 -15.19 -9.15 -9.87
CA ARG A 191 -14.78 -8.71 -8.52
C ARG A 191 -15.89 -8.99 -7.51
N LEU A 192 -15.54 -9.07 -6.22
CA LEU A 192 -16.56 -9.05 -5.18
C LEU A 192 -17.15 -7.64 -5.05
N THR A 193 -18.47 -7.58 -5.00
CA THR A 193 -19.19 -6.37 -4.59
C THR A 193 -19.65 -6.53 -3.15
N PHE A 194 -19.32 -5.54 -2.32
CA PHE A 194 -19.70 -5.50 -0.92
C PHE A 194 -20.96 -4.65 -0.71
N PRO A 195 -21.80 -4.98 0.29
CA PRO A 195 -21.63 -6.02 1.32
C PRO A 195 -22.15 -7.41 0.88
N SER A 196 -22.78 -7.52 -0.29
CA SER A 196 -23.47 -8.75 -0.71
C SER A 196 -22.54 -9.94 -0.93
N GLY A 197 -21.25 -9.70 -1.19
CA GLY A 197 -20.28 -10.74 -1.50
C GLY A 197 -20.51 -11.39 -2.88
N ILE A 198 -21.34 -10.76 -3.72
CA ILE A 198 -21.67 -11.28 -5.05
C ILE A 198 -20.54 -10.94 -6.02
N LYS A 199 -20.18 -11.92 -6.87
CA LYS A 199 -19.25 -11.74 -7.98
C LYS A 199 -19.94 -10.95 -9.10
N THR A 200 -19.43 -9.77 -9.42
CA THR A 200 -19.94 -8.92 -10.51
C THR A 200 -18.89 -8.80 -11.61
N LEU A 201 -19.32 -8.67 -12.87
CA LEU A 201 -18.42 -8.42 -14.00
C LEU A 201 -17.59 -7.16 -13.75
N PHE A 202 -16.29 -7.25 -13.98
CA PHE A 202 -15.36 -6.14 -13.91
C PHE A 202 -14.87 -5.82 -15.31
N THR A 203 -15.01 -4.56 -15.72
CA THR A 203 -14.56 -4.09 -17.03
C THR A 203 -13.39 -3.13 -16.81
N TYR A 204 -12.26 -3.44 -17.45
CA TYR A 204 -11.09 -2.57 -17.49
C TYR A 204 -10.75 -2.29 -18.94
N ASP A 205 -10.71 -1.01 -19.30
CA ASP A 205 -10.29 -0.56 -20.62
C ASP A 205 -8.76 -0.56 -20.67
N SER A 206 -8.18 -1.62 -21.22
CA SER A 206 -6.72 -1.77 -21.29
C SER A 206 -6.06 -0.86 -22.34
N LEU A 207 -6.83 -0.20 -23.21
CA LEU A 207 -6.32 0.74 -24.21
C LEU A 207 -6.13 2.13 -23.59
N ASN A 208 -7.11 2.60 -22.84
CA ASN A 208 -7.08 3.93 -22.22
C ASN A 208 -6.50 3.90 -20.80
N GLY A 209 -6.58 2.77 -20.11
CA GLY A 209 -6.12 2.63 -18.72
C GLY A 209 -6.90 3.52 -17.74
N TYR A 210 -6.33 3.69 -16.54
CA TYR A 210 -6.84 4.63 -15.56
C TYR A 210 -6.14 5.98 -15.65
N ASN A 211 -6.91 7.05 -15.46
CA ASN A 211 -6.42 8.41 -15.33
C ASN A 211 -6.13 8.74 -13.85
N ILE A 212 -5.23 9.70 -13.64
CA ILE A 212 -4.98 10.25 -12.30
C ILE A 212 -6.29 10.85 -11.78
N GLY A 213 -6.70 10.41 -10.59
CA GLY A 213 -7.93 10.84 -9.95
C GLY A 213 -9.09 9.86 -10.04
N ASP A 214 -8.98 8.83 -10.88
CA ASP A 214 -10.01 7.78 -10.98
C ASP A 214 -10.16 7.05 -9.64
N ILE A 215 -11.40 6.65 -9.35
CA ILE A 215 -11.77 6.01 -8.08
C ILE A 215 -11.90 4.49 -8.27
N ILE A 216 -11.19 3.73 -7.44
CA ILE A 216 -11.20 2.27 -7.42
C ILE A 216 -11.80 1.78 -6.10
N TYR A 217 -12.77 0.87 -6.17
CA TYR A 217 -13.39 0.29 -5.00
C TYR A 217 -12.56 -0.86 -4.43
N GLY A 218 -12.31 -0.78 -3.13
CA GLY A 218 -11.40 -1.62 -2.39
C GLY A 218 -12.07 -2.56 -1.40
N ASP A 219 -11.44 -2.65 -0.23
CA ASP A 219 -11.79 -3.57 0.85
C ASP A 219 -13.04 -3.12 1.63
N TYR A 220 -13.69 -4.09 2.26
CA TYR A 220 -14.78 -3.86 3.19
C TYR A 220 -14.23 -3.74 4.60
N ILE A 221 -14.43 -2.57 5.21
CA ILE A 221 -13.85 -2.19 6.50
C ILE A 221 -14.92 -1.76 7.50
N GLU A 222 -14.58 -1.91 8.78
CA GLU A 222 -15.29 -1.33 9.90
C GLU A 222 -14.40 -0.29 10.56
N TYR A 223 -14.97 0.87 10.89
CA TYR A 223 -14.24 1.96 11.50
C TYR A 223 -14.68 2.15 12.95
N ASP A 224 -13.70 2.20 13.85
CA ASP A 224 -13.87 2.53 15.24
C ASP A 224 -13.29 3.93 15.49
N SER A 225 -14.19 4.90 15.63
CA SER A 225 -13.83 6.30 15.86
C SER A 225 -13.21 6.52 17.24
N ASP A 226 -13.63 5.76 18.26
CA ASP A 226 -13.15 5.98 19.63
C ASP A 226 -11.74 5.44 19.81
N ASN A 227 -11.35 4.41 19.05
CA ASN A 227 -10.00 3.89 19.04
C ASN A 227 -9.13 4.41 17.89
N TYR A 228 -9.63 5.34 17.07
CA TYR A 228 -8.96 5.85 15.87
C TYR A 228 -8.35 4.73 15.03
N ARG A 229 -9.14 3.72 14.70
CA ARG A 229 -8.65 2.51 14.01
C ARG A 229 -9.72 1.92 13.11
N TYR A 230 -9.31 1.32 12.00
CA TYR A 230 -10.19 0.52 11.16
C TYR A 230 -9.78 -0.97 11.20
N TYR A 231 -10.75 -1.84 10.95
CA TYR A 231 -10.59 -3.29 10.83
C TYR A 231 -11.04 -3.73 9.45
N VAL A 232 -10.26 -4.58 8.79
CA VAL A 232 -10.64 -5.15 7.49
C VAL A 232 -11.54 -6.36 7.75
N ILE A 233 -12.83 -6.24 7.44
CA ILE A 233 -13.78 -7.35 7.53
C ILE A 233 -13.53 -8.33 6.39
N SER A 234 -13.38 -7.80 5.17
CA SER A 234 -13.16 -8.62 3.98
C SER A 234 -12.30 -7.89 2.97
N ALA A 235 -11.20 -8.54 2.57
CA ALA A 235 -10.32 -8.03 1.54
C ALA A 235 -10.93 -8.21 0.15
N GLN A 236 -10.69 -7.24 -0.73
CA GLN A 236 -11.17 -7.30 -2.10
C GLN A 236 -10.47 -8.44 -2.85
N THR A 237 -11.26 -9.19 -3.61
CA THR A 237 -10.78 -10.34 -4.37
C THR A 237 -11.30 -10.25 -5.80
N TYR A 238 -10.36 -10.32 -6.73
CA TYR A 238 -10.65 -10.35 -8.17
C TYR A 238 -10.57 -11.79 -8.65
N PHE A 239 -11.45 -12.15 -9.57
CA PHE A 239 -11.54 -13.47 -10.17
C PHE A 239 -11.25 -13.38 -11.66
N ILE A 240 -10.43 -14.32 -12.14
CA ILE A 240 -10.08 -14.48 -13.54
C ILE A 240 -10.63 -15.82 -13.99
N THR A 241 -11.56 -15.81 -14.92
CA THR A 241 -12.13 -17.02 -15.53
C THR A 241 -11.45 -17.27 -16.85
N CYS A 242 -10.82 -18.43 -16.98
CA CYS A 242 -10.13 -18.89 -18.18
C CYS A 242 -10.86 -20.12 -18.76
N PRO A 243 -10.92 -20.25 -20.10
CA PRO A 243 -11.45 -21.47 -20.72
C PRO A 243 -10.52 -22.67 -20.50
N TYR A 244 -11.10 -23.87 -20.39
CA TYR A 244 -10.43 -25.15 -20.18
C TYR A 244 -11.05 -26.24 -21.07
N ASN A 245 -10.23 -27.19 -21.54
CA ASN A 245 -10.64 -28.32 -22.38
C ASN A 245 -11.44 -27.88 -23.63
N ASN A 246 -10.79 -27.22 -24.60
CA ASN A 246 -11.42 -26.69 -25.82
C ASN A 246 -12.65 -25.79 -25.56
N ASN A 247 -12.57 -24.91 -24.56
CA ASN A 247 -13.65 -24.02 -24.12
C ASN A 247 -14.92 -24.73 -23.58
N THR A 248 -14.88 -26.04 -23.32
CA THR A 248 -16.04 -26.78 -22.78
C THR A 248 -16.23 -26.58 -21.28
N LYS A 249 -15.14 -26.26 -20.57
CA LYS A 249 -15.14 -25.98 -19.13
C LYS A 249 -14.48 -24.64 -18.86
N GLN A 250 -14.68 -24.11 -17.67
CA GLN A 250 -14.06 -22.88 -17.21
C GLN A 250 -13.33 -23.12 -15.90
N LEU A 251 -12.15 -22.54 -15.77
CA LEU A 251 -11.38 -22.51 -14.53
C LEU A 251 -11.37 -21.09 -13.99
N VAL A 252 -11.55 -20.98 -12.68
CA VAL A 252 -11.58 -19.70 -11.98
C VAL A 252 -10.36 -19.60 -11.09
N PHE A 253 -9.63 -18.50 -11.25
CA PHE A 253 -8.51 -18.12 -10.40
C PHE A 253 -8.88 -16.86 -9.63
N LYS A 254 -8.19 -16.60 -8.52
CA LYS A 254 -8.41 -15.42 -7.68
C LYS A 254 -7.10 -14.81 -7.22
N TYR A 255 -7.12 -13.49 -7.04
CA TYR A 255 -6.01 -12.72 -6.48
C TYR A 255 -6.54 -11.46 -5.78
N ASN A 256 -5.74 -10.88 -4.87
CA ASN A 256 -6.01 -9.57 -4.30
C ASN A 256 -5.16 -8.53 -5.04
N PRO A 257 -5.75 -7.50 -5.66
CA PRO A 257 -5.00 -6.50 -6.39
C PRO A 257 -4.45 -5.38 -5.51
N PHE A 258 -4.72 -5.32 -4.19
CA PHE A 258 -4.28 -4.22 -3.33
C PHE A 258 -3.07 -4.62 -2.48
N TYR A 259 -1.87 -4.26 -2.94
CA TYR A 259 -0.63 -4.49 -2.20
C TYR A 259 -0.22 -3.25 -1.40
N LYS A 260 -0.37 -3.32 -0.08
CA LYS A 260 -0.04 -2.22 0.84
C LYS A 260 1.46 -1.95 0.92
N ILE A 261 1.82 -0.68 0.76
CA ILE A 261 3.15 -0.11 0.98
C ILE A 261 3.05 0.86 2.17
N PRO A 262 3.54 0.50 3.37
CA PRO A 262 3.53 1.41 4.51
C PRO A 262 4.57 2.52 4.31
N LEU A 263 4.15 3.78 4.43
CA LEU A 263 5.02 4.96 4.40
C LEU A 263 5.33 5.47 5.81
N ASN A 264 4.33 5.40 6.71
CA ASN A 264 4.41 5.73 8.13
C ASN A 264 3.57 4.73 8.93
N VAL A 265 3.72 4.72 10.26
CA VAL A 265 2.97 3.83 11.16
C VAL A 265 2.46 4.63 12.35
N PHE A 266 1.24 4.36 12.77
CA PHE A 266 0.66 4.95 13.98
C PHE A 266 1.13 4.23 15.24
N SER A 267 1.17 4.95 16.36
CA SER A 267 1.34 4.37 17.68
C SER A 267 0.13 3.50 18.07
N ASN A 268 0.38 2.51 18.92
CA ASN A 268 -0.67 1.65 19.47
C ASN A 268 -1.44 2.30 20.62
N GLU A 269 -0.93 3.39 21.18
CA GLU A 269 -1.62 4.18 22.18
C GLU A 269 -2.59 5.15 21.53
N VAL A 270 -3.75 5.34 22.17
CA VAL A 270 -4.75 6.33 21.77
C VAL A 270 -4.55 7.56 22.63
N GLU A 271 -4.36 8.71 21.97
CA GLU A 271 -4.28 10.00 22.64
C GLU A 271 -5.66 10.64 22.66
N GLN A 272 -6.02 11.22 23.81
CA GLN A 272 -7.31 11.88 23.99
C GLN A 272 -7.16 13.15 24.84
N VAL A 273 -7.69 14.26 24.33
CA VAL A 273 -7.71 15.54 25.06
C VAL A 273 -9.10 16.18 24.97
N ASN A 274 -9.60 16.67 26.11
CA ASN A 274 -10.84 17.45 26.17
C ASN A 274 -10.54 18.93 25.88
N ILE A 275 -11.31 19.60 25.01
CA ILE A 275 -11.13 21.04 24.76
C ILE A 275 -11.88 21.95 25.74
N SER A 276 -12.80 21.41 26.53
CA SER A 276 -13.62 22.13 27.50
C SER A 276 -12.90 22.23 28.85
N GLY A 277 -12.20 23.35 29.08
CA GLY A 277 -11.58 23.66 30.38
C GLY A 277 -10.11 23.23 30.51
N THR A 278 -9.43 22.92 29.42
CA THR A 278 -8.00 22.56 29.40
C THR A 278 -7.07 23.74 29.18
N SER A 279 -5.80 23.54 29.55
CA SER A 279 -4.75 24.53 29.37
C SER A 279 -4.45 24.75 27.88
N TYR A 280 -3.97 25.94 27.51
CA TYR A 280 -3.56 26.23 26.13
C TYR A 280 -2.49 25.25 25.62
N GLU A 281 -1.63 24.74 26.51
CA GLU A 281 -0.57 23.79 26.18
C GLU A 281 -1.12 22.46 25.67
N ASP A 282 -2.23 21.97 26.23
CA ASP A 282 -2.87 20.72 25.81
C ASP A 282 -3.58 20.88 24.46
N ILE A 283 -4.18 22.04 24.22
CA ILE A 283 -4.84 22.37 22.95
C ILE A 283 -3.81 22.44 21.80
N VAL A 284 -2.59 22.89 22.07
CA VAL A 284 -1.52 22.97 21.06
C VAL A 284 -1.00 21.59 20.64
N ARG A 285 -1.18 20.56 21.48
CA ARG A 285 -0.74 19.18 21.19
C ARG A 285 -1.67 18.44 20.22
N ILE A 286 -2.92 18.88 20.07
CA ILE A 286 -3.90 18.24 19.20
C ILE A 286 -3.43 18.36 17.73
N PRO A 287 -3.17 17.26 17.02
CA PRO A 287 -2.76 17.30 15.63
C PRO A 287 -3.94 17.61 14.71
N TYR A 288 -3.63 18.08 13.50
CA TYR A 288 -4.63 18.49 12.51
C TYR A 288 -5.57 17.38 12.02
N TYR A 289 -5.19 16.11 12.26
CA TYR A 289 -5.93 14.93 11.85
C TYR A 289 -6.72 14.28 13.00
N ALA A 290 -6.74 14.89 14.18
CA ALA A 290 -7.55 14.41 15.29
C ALA A 290 -9.04 14.55 15.00
N ILE A 291 -9.83 13.58 15.48
CA ILE A 291 -11.29 13.55 15.29
C ILE A 291 -12.01 13.75 16.62
N PRO A 292 -13.24 14.28 16.62
CA PRO A 292 -14.07 14.29 17.81
C PRO A 292 -14.48 12.86 18.21
N SER A 293 -14.44 12.56 19.50
CA SER A 293 -14.96 11.30 20.07
C SER A 293 -16.46 11.20 19.87
N SER A 294 -16.96 9.96 19.69
CA SER A 294 -18.39 9.69 19.48
C SER A 294 -19.28 10.09 20.67
N ALA A 295 -18.69 10.24 21.86
CA ALA A 295 -19.38 10.59 23.09
C ALA A 295 -19.85 12.07 23.18
N ASN A 296 -19.51 12.93 22.20
CA ASN A 296 -19.93 14.35 22.13
C ASN A 296 -19.52 15.24 23.33
N ASP A 297 -18.49 14.86 24.08
CA ASP A 297 -18.04 15.59 25.28
C ASP A 297 -16.96 16.66 25.01
N GLY A 298 -16.71 17.01 23.74
CA GLY A 298 -15.59 17.89 23.35
C GLY A 298 -14.22 17.21 23.48
N ASN A 299 -14.18 15.88 23.48
CA ASN A 299 -12.94 15.11 23.43
C ASN A 299 -12.48 14.92 21.98
N TYR A 300 -11.21 15.18 21.73
CA TYR A 300 -10.54 14.82 20.47
C TYR A 300 -9.68 13.58 20.68
N VAL A 301 -9.68 12.69 19.69
CA VAL A 301 -9.00 11.40 19.72
C VAL A 301 -8.10 11.27 18.48
N TRP A 302 -6.88 10.78 18.69
CA TRP A 302 -5.95 10.48 17.60
C TRP A 302 -4.93 9.42 18.01
N ARG A 303 -4.09 9.03 17.06
CA ARG A 303 -2.87 8.24 17.30
C ARG A 303 -1.67 8.99 16.75
N ASP A 304 -0.56 8.96 17.47
CA ASP A 304 0.66 9.63 17.03
C ASP A 304 1.30 8.86 15.87
N ILE A 305 1.89 9.57 14.91
CA ILE A 305 2.70 8.95 13.86
C ILE A 305 4.09 8.71 14.43
N LEU A 306 4.56 7.45 14.39
CA LEU A 306 5.88 7.10 14.88
C LEU A 306 6.97 7.81 14.07
N PRO A 307 8.04 8.32 14.71
CA PRO A 307 9.16 8.93 14.01
C PRO A 307 9.81 7.97 13.00
N LYS A 308 10.21 8.50 11.85
CA LYS A 308 10.92 7.73 10.82
C LYS A 308 12.29 7.32 11.34
N GLY A 309 12.65 6.06 11.18
CA GLY A 309 13.89 5.47 11.70
C GLY A 309 13.77 4.93 13.12
N PHE A 310 12.61 5.10 13.76
CA PHE A 310 12.29 4.47 15.04
C PHE A 310 11.45 3.21 14.80
N SER A 311 11.78 2.14 15.52
CA SER A 311 10.96 0.95 15.63
C SER A 311 10.58 0.77 17.09
N ASP A 312 9.28 0.67 17.35
CA ASP A 312 8.74 0.38 18.67
C ASP A 312 9.34 -0.94 19.19
N PRO A 313 10.05 -0.94 20.34
CA PRO A 313 10.71 -2.12 20.87
C PRO A 313 9.73 -3.21 21.35
N ILE A 314 8.49 -2.85 21.67
CA ILE A 314 7.47 -3.79 22.17
C ILE A 314 6.79 -4.48 20.99
N ASN A 315 6.37 -3.70 19.99
CA ASN A 315 5.54 -4.19 18.89
C ASN A 315 6.31 -4.46 17.59
N GLY A 316 7.58 -4.06 17.52
CA GLY A 316 8.42 -4.16 16.32
C GLY A 316 7.92 -3.29 15.15
N GLN A 317 6.98 -2.38 15.41
CA GLN A 317 6.36 -1.54 14.39
C GLN A 317 7.18 -0.28 14.17
N GLY A 318 7.49 0.03 12.91
CA GLY A 318 8.25 1.21 12.55
C GLY A 318 8.67 1.18 11.09
N VAL A 319 9.06 2.33 10.57
CA VAL A 319 9.57 2.49 9.20
C VAL A 319 10.96 3.09 9.24
N ASN A 320 11.91 2.45 8.58
CA ASN A 320 13.28 2.95 8.49
C ASN A 320 13.73 2.93 7.02
N PHE A 321 13.33 3.97 6.29
CA PHE A 321 13.74 4.14 4.91
C PHE A 321 15.02 4.98 4.82
N PRO A 322 15.94 4.66 3.88
CA PRO A 322 17.04 5.54 3.53
C PRO A 322 16.53 6.93 3.13
N PHE A 323 17.17 7.96 3.67
CA PHE A 323 16.85 9.36 3.42
C PHE A 323 18.04 10.03 2.74
N VAL A 324 17.87 10.39 1.46
CA VAL A 324 18.91 11.03 0.64
C VAL A 324 18.23 12.02 -0.30
N ASN A 325 18.85 13.17 -0.55
CA ASN A 325 18.32 14.21 -1.46
C ASN A 325 16.87 14.63 -1.13
N GLN A 326 16.58 14.81 0.16
CA GLN A 326 15.26 15.23 0.68
C GLN A 326 14.12 14.25 0.31
N LYS A 327 14.43 12.96 0.16
CA LYS A 327 13.46 11.92 -0.24
C LYS A 327 13.69 10.63 0.53
N HIS A 328 12.58 9.95 0.85
CA HIS A 328 12.60 8.61 1.42
C HIS A 328 12.53 7.55 0.33
N TYR A 329 13.47 6.61 0.35
CA TYR A 329 13.56 5.52 -0.61
C TYR A 329 12.88 4.27 -0.05
N VAL A 330 11.65 4.02 -0.49
CA VAL A 330 10.81 2.93 0.00
C VAL A 330 11.01 1.69 -0.87
N PHE A 331 11.64 0.67 -0.30
CA PHE A 331 11.84 -0.63 -0.92
C PHE A 331 10.89 -1.68 -0.35
N ASN A 332 10.07 -2.30 -1.21
CA ASN A 332 9.20 -3.40 -0.83
C ASN A 332 9.33 -4.59 -1.78
N SER A 333 9.18 -5.80 -1.25
CA SER A 333 9.12 -7.04 -2.04
C SER A 333 7.69 -7.58 -1.98
N TYR A 334 7.04 -7.71 -3.14
CA TYR A 334 5.67 -8.23 -3.25
C TYR A 334 5.64 -9.58 -3.94
N LEU A 335 4.78 -10.47 -3.43
CA LEU A 335 4.44 -11.73 -4.07
C LEU A 335 3.09 -11.58 -4.75
N LEU A 336 3.10 -11.49 -6.09
CA LEU A 336 1.89 -11.53 -6.90
C LEU A 336 1.46 -12.98 -7.09
N SER A 337 0.65 -13.48 -6.16
CA SER A 337 0.14 -14.85 -6.17
C SER A 337 -1.25 -14.94 -6.81
N ILE A 338 -1.37 -15.69 -7.89
CA ILE A 338 -2.66 -16.03 -8.51
C ILE A 338 -2.97 -17.49 -8.20
N ILE A 339 -4.04 -17.71 -7.43
CA ILE A 339 -4.39 -19.02 -6.91
C ILE A 339 -5.69 -19.55 -7.51
N PRO A 340 -5.86 -20.87 -7.68
CA PRO A 340 -7.11 -21.43 -8.16
C PRO A 340 -8.23 -21.26 -7.12
N ASP A 341 -9.44 -20.93 -7.56
CA ASP A 341 -10.62 -20.86 -6.71
C ASP A 341 -11.27 -22.24 -6.57
N LEU A 342 -10.93 -22.95 -5.50
CA LEU A 342 -11.44 -24.31 -5.21
C LEU A 342 -12.93 -24.36 -4.85
N ASN A 343 -13.59 -23.20 -4.69
CA ASN A 343 -15.04 -23.14 -4.52
C ASN A 343 -15.80 -23.39 -5.83
N HIS A 344 -15.13 -23.24 -6.98
CA HIS A 344 -15.72 -23.49 -8.28
C HIS A 344 -15.58 -24.98 -8.66
N GLU A 345 -16.69 -25.65 -8.99
CA GLU A 345 -16.74 -27.11 -9.18
C GLU A 345 -15.71 -27.63 -10.19
N ASN A 346 -15.63 -27.01 -11.38
CA ASN A 346 -14.68 -27.42 -12.41
C ASN A 346 -13.23 -27.23 -11.95
N THR A 347 -12.94 -26.15 -11.22
CA THR A 347 -11.61 -25.88 -10.68
C THR A 347 -11.26 -26.93 -9.63
N ALA A 348 -12.17 -27.19 -8.69
CA ALA A 348 -11.97 -28.22 -7.67
C ALA A 348 -11.74 -29.62 -8.27
N GLN A 349 -12.50 -29.99 -9.30
CA GLN A 349 -12.33 -31.28 -9.99
C GLN A 349 -10.96 -31.41 -10.67
N VAL A 350 -10.49 -30.36 -11.36
CA VAL A 350 -9.17 -30.39 -12.02
C VAL A 350 -8.04 -30.41 -10.99
N PHE A 351 -8.13 -29.61 -9.93
CA PHE A 351 -7.09 -29.49 -8.92
C PHE A 351 -7.14 -30.60 -7.84
N SER A 352 -8.23 -31.36 -7.72
CA SER A 352 -8.28 -32.57 -6.86
C SER A 352 -7.63 -33.78 -7.51
N GLN A 353 -7.49 -33.78 -8.84
CA GLN A 353 -6.74 -34.80 -9.58
C GLN A 353 -5.22 -34.68 -9.38
N ILE A 354 -4.75 -33.63 -8.69
CA ILE A 354 -3.37 -33.50 -8.23
C ILE A 354 -3.13 -34.56 -7.14
N LYS A 355 -2.82 -35.78 -7.58
CA LYS A 355 -2.08 -36.70 -6.73
C LYS A 355 -0.65 -36.15 -6.65
N TYR A 356 -0.31 -35.45 -5.57
CA TYR A 356 1.07 -35.40 -5.10
C TYR A 356 1.49 -36.87 -5.00
N LYS A 357 2.25 -37.34 -5.99
CA LYS A 357 2.51 -38.78 -6.14
C LYS A 357 2.85 -39.39 -4.79
N ASP A 358 2.26 -40.56 -4.55
CA ASP A 358 2.81 -41.60 -3.69
C ASP A 358 4.31 -41.40 -3.47
N ASN A 359 4.73 -41.35 -2.20
CA ASN A 359 6.13 -41.32 -1.77
C ASN A 359 7.00 -42.47 -2.34
N GLN A 360 6.47 -43.31 -3.23
CA GLN A 360 7.12 -44.53 -3.70
C GLN A 360 7.92 -44.39 -5.00
N LYS A 361 7.88 -43.26 -5.71
CA LYS A 361 8.78 -43.04 -6.86
C LYS A 361 9.25 -41.59 -6.94
N LEU A 362 9.92 -41.12 -5.89
CA LEU A 362 11.05 -40.23 -6.11
C LEU A 362 12.03 -41.02 -6.98
N TYR A 363 12.43 -40.42 -8.11
CA TYR A 363 13.41 -41.00 -9.00
C TYR A 363 14.55 -41.58 -8.17
N SER A 364 14.80 -42.89 -8.33
CA SER A 364 16.11 -43.45 -8.09
C SER A 364 17.04 -42.84 -9.15
N SER A 365 17.34 -41.55 -9.03
CA SER A 365 18.62 -41.07 -9.52
C SER A 365 19.61 -41.89 -8.73
N THR A 366 20.31 -42.79 -9.40
CA THR A 366 21.54 -43.40 -8.91
C THR A 366 22.61 -42.32 -8.78
N ASN A 367 22.34 -41.31 -7.94
CA ASN A 367 23.38 -40.49 -7.33
C ASN A 367 23.85 -41.29 -6.12
N THR A 368 24.56 -42.38 -6.41
CA THR A 368 25.51 -42.91 -5.45
C THR A 368 26.39 -41.73 -5.03
N LEU A 369 26.42 -41.42 -3.74
CA LEU A 369 27.27 -40.41 -3.11
C LEU A 369 28.78 -40.57 -3.44
N SER A 370 29.17 -41.61 -4.18
CA SER A 370 30.52 -41.94 -4.60
C SER A 370 31.09 -41.08 -5.74
N ASN A 371 30.32 -40.20 -6.39
CA ASN A 371 30.81 -39.40 -7.53
C ASN A 371 31.11 -37.92 -7.21
N LEU A 372 31.05 -37.50 -5.95
CA LEU A 372 31.41 -36.13 -5.54
C LEU A 372 32.93 -35.85 -5.54
N SER A 373 33.78 -36.83 -5.84
CA SER A 373 35.24 -36.71 -5.80
C SER A 373 35.94 -36.74 -7.16
N LYS A 374 35.21 -36.70 -8.28
CA LYS A 374 35.83 -36.56 -9.61
C LYS A 374 35.55 -35.17 -10.17
N LEU A 375 36.52 -34.28 -9.96
CA LEU A 375 36.70 -33.05 -10.73
C LEU A 375 36.83 -33.42 -12.22
N CYS A 376 35.93 -32.86 -13.04
CA CYS A 376 36.18 -32.42 -14.40
C CYS A 376 35.31 -31.18 -14.65
#